data_AF-A0A1I0W972-F1
#
_entry.id   AF-A0A1I0W972-F1
#
_cell.length_a   1.000
_cell.length_b   1.000
_cell.length_c   1.000
_cell.angle_alpha   90.00
_cell.angle_beta   90.00
_cell.angle_gamma   90.00
#
_symmetry.space_group_name_H-M   'P 1'
#
loop_
_entity.id
_entity.type
_entity.pdbx_description
1 polymer ?
#
loop_
_entity_poly.entity_id
_entity_poly.type
_entity_poly.pdbx_seq_one_letter_code
_entity_poly.pdbx_strand_id
1 'polypeptide(L)'
;MNISEIYSVKDCLRNTDITFNCGYFPVAISRPKERLDISGLKFDNIPFNVSMTNRLLSLKLYYAIQVLLMAMCSIKWNRPSRYRMKWIPASDSFNRLIYLDESINDEIDEFYEMLKTVCTSGVVKVSEGSYASLEHEIMESSYTNWIDISNGRNITVNIVIDKDDVHSVTKDGDLLNQDRYKVKNVSYDWEEIKDYFITLSLRDMELLHGSRINRHEPKDEPLFQACEKLDIEAVKKSIQDGANVLAVNENGESVIYKCVEGVEELEQAEKDMWVSVVAPKQKISAMRECIDYLIKKGADINLYGFGCCCSPLCESEYICDASVMEFLLSRGANPNCNTDYEGLCISRDGWYIKSTVLSMVSDAVSVYGEEYSFVQEKLLLSHGAQLYIDDFNPHTGKVETVGVGEI
;
A
#
# COMPACT_ATOMS: atom_id res chain seq x y z
N MET A 1 -4.62 3.28 -18.53
CA MET A 1 -4.19 3.86 -17.25
C MET A 1 -3.31 2.82 -16.59
N ASN A 2 -2.02 3.09 -16.39
CA ASN A 2 -1.11 2.11 -15.77
C ASN A 2 -1.32 2.15 -14.24
N ILE A 3 -1.10 1.04 -13.55
CA ILE A 3 -1.12 0.93 -12.08
C ILE A 3 -0.22 1.97 -11.40
N SER A 4 0.85 2.42 -12.06
CA SER A 4 1.70 3.52 -11.59
C SER A 4 0.97 4.88 -11.53
N GLU A 5 -0.04 5.10 -12.38
CA GLU A 5 -0.96 6.25 -12.31
C GLU A 5 -2.04 6.04 -11.23
N ILE A 6 -2.25 4.79 -10.80
CA ILE A 6 -3.14 4.42 -9.71
C ILE A 6 -2.47 4.69 -8.37
N TYR A 7 -1.24 4.24 -8.21
CA TYR A 7 -0.43 4.35 -7.00
C TYR A 7 0.56 5.51 -7.05
N SER A 8 0.12 6.67 -7.54
CA SER A 8 0.95 7.86 -7.39
C SER A 8 1.22 8.10 -5.90
N VAL A 9 2.43 8.54 -5.54
CA VAL A 9 2.78 8.86 -4.13
C VAL A 9 1.73 9.78 -3.51
N LYS A 10 1.15 10.70 -4.29
CA LYS A 10 0.09 11.60 -3.83
C LYS A 10 -1.20 10.87 -3.50
N ASP A 11 -1.62 9.91 -4.33
CA ASP A 11 -2.83 9.12 -4.08
C ASP A 11 -2.58 8.13 -2.94
N CYS A 12 -1.37 7.59 -2.81
CA CYS A 12 -0.96 6.79 -1.64
C CYS A 12 -1.02 7.63 -0.35
N LEU A 13 -0.35 8.79 -0.29
CA LEU A 13 -0.35 9.67 0.89
C LEU A 13 -1.75 10.12 1.32
N ARG A 14 -2.65 10.36 0.35
CA ARG A 14 -4.06 10.66 0.65
C ARG A 14 -4.77 9.50 1.35
N ASN A 15 -4.43 8.27 0.98
CA ASN A 15 -5.10 7.06 1.46
C ASN A 15 -4.47 6.45 2.71
N THR A 16 -3.17 6.63 2.94
CA THR A 16 -2.43 6.05 4.08
C THR A 16 -2.76 6.71 5.41
N ASP A 17 -3.23 7.96 5.38
CA ASP A 17 -3.66 8.69 6.57
C ASP A 17 -5.12 8.40 6.98
N ILE A 18 -5.80 7.46 6.29
CA ILE A 18 -7.16 7.06 6.61
C ILE A 18 -7.15 6.10 7.80
N THR A 19 -7.65 6.59 8.93
CA THR A 19 -7.56 5.94 10.23
C THR A 19 -8.66 4.90 10.43
N PHE A 20 -9.84 5.09 9.84
CA PHE A 20 -10.93 4.13 9.98
C PHE A 20 -11.51 3.83 8.61
N ASN A 21 -11.09 2.71 8.02
CA ASN A 21 -11.61 2.21 6.76
C ASN A 21 -12.90 1.44 7.01
N CYS A 22 -14.00 1.88 6.39
CA CYS A 22 -15.31 1.23 6.47
C CYS A 22 -15.58 0.24 5.32
N GLY A 23 -14.56 -0.16 4.57
CA GLY A 23 -14.70 -0.95 3.34
C GLY A 23 -15.32 -0.10 2.22
N TYR A 24 -16.34 -0.63 1.54
CA TYR A 24 -17.07 0.05 0.46
C TYR A 24 -18.08 1.10 0.97
N PHE A 25 -17.69 1.88 1.98
CA PHE A 25 -18.51 2.97 2.51
C PHE A 25 -17.75 4.29 2.35
N PRO A 26 -18.34 5.29 1.68
CA PRO A 26 -17.59 6.45 1.20
C PRO A 26 -17.28 7.50 2.27
N VAL A 27 -17.66 7.32 3.54
CA VAL A 27 -17.30 8.26 4.61
C VAL A 27 -16.39 7.57 5.63
N ALA A 28 -15.19 8.11 5.80
CA ALA A 28 -14.16 7.55 6.69
C ALA A 28 -13.67 8.60 7.70
N ILE A 29 -12.80 8.20 8.63
CA ILE A 29 -12.12 9.12 9.56
C ILE A 29 -10.62 9.20 9.25
N SER A 30 -10.05 10.40 9.27
CA SER A 30 -8.61 10.64 9.08
C SER A 30 -8.03 11.62 10.10
N ARG A 31 -7.29 11.07 11.09
CA ARG A 31 -6.52 11.81 12.10
C ARG A 31 -5.31 11.00 12.59
N PRO A 32 -4.30 10.82 11.73
CA PRO A 32 -3.20 9.91 12.03
C PRO A 32 -2.25 10.42 13.13
N LYS A 33 -2.26 11.71 13.48
CA LYS A 33 -1.53 12.25 14.65
C LYS A 33 -2.19 11.88 15.99
N GLU A 34 -3.47 11.52 15.95
CA GLU A 34 -4.28 11.18 17.11
C GLU A 34 -4.44 9.66 17.28
N ARG A 35 -3.78 8.85 16.43
CA ARG A 35 -3.69 7.40 16.53
C ARG A 35 -2.24 6.93 16.52
N LEU A 36 -1.94 5.92 17.33
CA LEU A 36 -0.69 5.18 17.27
C LEU A 36 -0.96 3.70 17.58
N ASP A 37 -0.51 2.80 16.70
CA ASP A 37 -0.50 1.37 16.97
C ASP A 37 0.91 0.91 17.37
N ILE A 38 1.00 0.13 18.44
CA ILE A 38 2.26 -0.38 19.00
C ILE A 38 2.16 -1.90 19.11
N SER A 39 2.93 -2.60 18.30
CA SER A 39 3.05 -4.06 18.33
C SER A 39 4.01 -4.50 19.44
N GLY A 40 3.61 -5.47 20.27
CA GLY A 40 4.58 -6.27 21.02
C GLY A 40 5.03 -5.74 22.39
N LEU A 41 4.24 -4.93 23.09
CA LEU A 41 4.45 -4.79 24.54
C LEU A 41 4.11 -6.12 25.21
N LYS A 42 5.13 -6.93 25.51
CA LYS A 42 5.01 -8.00 26.50
C LYS A 42 4.68 -7.32 27.83
N PHE A 43 3.42 -7.38 28.23
CA PHE A 43 3.05 -6.98 29.57
C PHE A 43 3.57 -8.06 30.51
N ASP A 44 4.52 -7.69 31.38
CA ASP A 44 5.21 -8.59 32.33
C ASP A 44 4.25 -9.43 33.20
N ASN A 45 2.96 -9.08 33.23
CA ASN A 45 1.92 -9.69 34.05
C ASN A 45 0.95 -10.63 33.29
N ILE A 46 1.14 -10.87 31.98
CA ILE A 46 0.27 -11.80 31.23
C ILE A 46 0.94 -13.18 31.12
N PRO A 47 0.32 -14.26 31.63
CA PRO A 47 0.96 -15.57 31.78
C PRO A 47 1.16 -16.37 30.46
N PHE A 48 0.99 -15.76 29.29
CA PHE A 48 1.10 -16.41 27.99
C PHE A 48 1.68 -15.48 26.91
N ASN A 49 2.44 -16.05 25.98
CA ASN A 49 2.98 -15.37 24.78
C ASN A 49 1.84 -15.14 23.78
N VAL A 50 1.03 -14.10 23.99
CA VAL A 50 0.06 -13.63 23.00
C VAL A 50 0.57 -12.32 22.42
N SER A 51 0.67 -12.26 21.08
CA SER A 51 0.92 -11.00 20.38
C SER A 51 -0.31 -10.11 20.57
N MET A 52 -0.11 -8.92 21.13
CA MET A 52 -1.15 -7.93 21.37
C MET A 52 -0.76 -6.61 20.70
N THR A 53 -1.73 -5.98 20.07
CA THR A 53 -1.58 -4.63 19.49
C THR A 53 -2.13 -3.62 20.48
N ASN A 54 -1.33 -2.62 20.86
CA ASN A 54 -1.83 -1.52 21.68
C ASN A 54 -2.16 -0.35 20.77
N ARG A 55 -3.42 0.07 20.75
CA ARG A 55 -3.91 1.17 19.93
C ARG A 55 -4.19 2.37 20.82
N LEU A 56 -3.36 3.39 20.75
CA LEU A 56 -3.57 4.67 21.43
C LEU A 56 -4.42 5.57 20.54
N LEU A 57 -5.44 6.19 21.13
CA LEU A 57 -6.35 7.13 20.47
C LEU A 57 -6.51 8.39 21.32
N SER A 58 -6.57 9.56 20.68
CA SER A 58 -7.05 10.76 21.37
C SER A 58 -8.51 10.57 21.78
N LEU A 59 -8.91 11.21 22.87
CA LEU A 59 -10.29 11.19 23.35
C LEU A 59 -11.26 11.77 22.31
N LYS A 60 -10.82 12.81 21.58
CA LYS A 60 -11.59 13.46 20.53
C LYS A 60 -11.76 12.58 19.29
N LEU A 61 -10.71 11.88 18.85
CA LEU A 61 -10.77 10.88 17.78
C LEU A 61 -11.69 9.73 18.17
N TYR A 62 -11.58 9.24 19.41
CA TYR A 62 -12.45 8.19 19.90
C TYR A 62 -13.92 8.63 19.91
N TYR A 63 -14.23 9.86 20.32
CA TYR A 63 -15.57 10.44 20.20
C TYR A 63 -16.09 10.46 18.75
N ALA A 64 -15.28 10.94 17.81
CA ALA A 64 -15.65 10.98 16.39
C ALA A 64 -15.95 9.56 15.84
N ILE A 65 -15.17 8.56 16.23
CA ILE A 65 -15.43 7.14 15.89
C ILE A 65 -16.79 6.68 16.44
N GLN A 66 -17.12 7.00 17.69
CA GLN A 66 -18.43 6.65 18.27
C GLN A 66 -19.58 7.33 17.52
N VAL A 67 -19.42 8.61 17.13
CA VAL A 67 -20.41 9.33 16.31
C VAL A 67 -20.60 8.63 14.96
N LEU A 68 -19.53 8.25 14.27
CA LEU A 68 -19.58 7.51 13.00
C LEU A 68 -20.35 6.20 13.15
N LEU A 69 -19.96 5.37 14.13
CA LEU A 69 -20.56 4.06 14.35
C LEU A 69 -22.05 4.16 14.68
N MET A 70 -22.45 5.15 15.49
CA MET A 70 -23.85 5.39 15.80
C MET A 70 -24.63 5.86 14.57
N ALA A 71 -24.09 6.78 13.78
CA ALA A 71 -24.74 7.22 12.54
C ALA A 71 -24.91 6.08 11.53
N MET A 72 -23.89 5.23 11.36
CA MET A 72 -23.96 4.01 10.52
C MET A 72 -25.06 3.05 11.01
N CYS A 73 -25.14 2.80 12.32
CA CYS A 73 -26.18 1.97 12.92
C CYS A 73 -27.59 2.54 12.68
N SER A 74 -27.76 3.85 12.88
CA SER A 74 -29.04 4.55 12.65
C SER A 74 -29.50 4.44 11.20
N ILE A 75 -28.58 4.47 10.24
CA ILE A 75 -28.93 4.34 8.81
C ILE A 75 -29.19 2.89 8.42
N LYS A 76 -28.37 1.94 8.90
CA LYS A 76 -28.54 0.50 8.62
C LYS A 76 -29.91 -0.01 9.09
N TRP A 77 -30.37 0.47 10.24
CA TRP A 77 -31.69 0.10 10.78
C TRP A 77 -32.85 0.60 9.90
N ASN A 78 -32.67 1.74 9.23
CA ASN A 78 -33.73 2.39 8.48
C ASN A 78 -33.72 2.04 6.99
N ARG A 79 -32.54 1.83 6.37
CA ARG A 79 -32.39 1.51 4.92
C ARG A 79 -31.09 0.76 4.62
N PRO A 80 -31.13 -0.51 4.17
CA PRO A 80 -29.93 -1.34 4.01
C PRO A 80 -29.11 -1.17 2.70
N SER A 81 -29.45 -0.25 1.77
CA SER A 81 -28.96 -0.35 0.38
C SER A 81 -28.39 0.91 -0.29
N ARG A 82 -27.89 1.91 0.45
CA ARG A 82 -27.51 3.22 -0.13
C ARG A 82 -26.24 3.20 -0.99
N TYR A 83 -25.14 2.64 -0.47
CA TYR A 83 -23.84 2.70 -1.14
C TYR A 83 -23.54 1.43 -1.94
N ARG A 84 -24.44 1.03 -2.85
CA ARG A 84 -24.21 -0.17 -3.65
C ARG A 84 -23.18 0.11 -4.73
N MET A 85 -22.13 -0.71 -4.72
CA MET A 85 -21.04 -0.63 -5.67
C MET A 85 -20.81 -1.96 -6.37
N LYS A 86 -20.19 -1.90 -7.53
CA LYS A 86 -19.76 -3.07 -8.27
C LYS A 86 -18.42 -2.82 -8.96
N TRP A 87 -17.55 -3.82 -8.92
CA TRP A 87 -16.37 -3.88 -9.76
C TRP A 87 -16.77 -4.27 -11.19
N ILE A 88 -16.38 -3.44 -12.14
CA ILE A 88 -16.55 -3.68 -13.57
C ILE A 88 -15.19 -3.74 -14.27
N PRO A 89 -15.03 -4.60 -15.29
CA PRO A 89 -13.83 -4.57 -16.11
C PRO A 89 -13.71 -3.21 -16.81
N ALA A 90 -12.57 -2.55 -16.67
CA ALA A 90 -12.18 -1.46 -17.56
C ALA A 90 -11.42 -2.01 -18.78
N SER A 91 -11.24 -1.17 -19.80
CA SER A 91 -10.62 -1.54 -21.08
C SER A 91 -9.13 -1.92 -20.99
N ASP A 92 -8.51 -1.81 -19.82
CA ASP A 92 -7.06 -1.81 -19.60
C ASP A 92 -6.60 -2.78 -18.49
N SER A 93 -7.10 -4.01 -18.46
CA SER A 93 -6.69 -5.08 -17.51
C SER A 93 -6.95 -4.82 -16.03
N PHE A 94 -7.53 -3.67 -15.70
CA PHE A 94 -7.92 -3.32 -14.35
C PHE A 94 -9.43 -3.34 -14.19
N ASN A 95 -9.89 -3.65 -12.98
CA ASN A 95 -11.25 -3.40 -12.57
C ASN A 95 -11.39 -1.94 -12.11
N ARG A 96 -12.61 -1.40 -12.25
CA ARG A 96 -13.01 -0.10 -11.69
C ARG A 96 -14.25 -0.28 -10.85
N LEU A 97 -14.37 0.54 -9.82
CA LEU A 97 -15.52 0.58 -8.95
C LEU A 97 -16.53 1.59 -9.51
N ILE A 98 -17.79 1.19 -9.60
CA ILE A 98 -18.89 2.09 -9.95
C ILE A 98 -19.97 2.04 -8.87
N TYR A 99 -20.65 3.17 -8.68
CA TYR A 99 -21.93 3.18 -7.99
C TYR A 99 -23.01 2.58 -8.90
N LEU A 100 -23.92 1.80 -8.30
CA LEU A 100 -25.11 1.31 -8.99
C LEU A 100 -26.25 2.33 -9.00
N ASP A 101 -26.18 3.31 -8.10
CA ASP A 101 -27.21 4.31 -7.85
C ASP A 101 -26.71 5.70 -8.26
N GLU A 102 -27.55 6.49 -8.95
CA GLU A 102 -27.16 7.79 -9.52
C GLU A 102 -27.18 8.95 -8.49
N SER A 103 -27.86 8.79 -7.35
CA SER A 103 -28.09 9.85 -6.35
C SER A 103 -27.12 9.80 -5.16
N ILE A 104 -25.88 9.35 -5.38
CA ILE A 104 -24.95 9.06 -4.28
C ILE A 104 -24.55 10.28 -3.45
N ASN A 105 -24.44 11.45 -4.08
CA ASN A 105 -24.04 12.68 -3.40
C ASN A 105 -25.09 13.13 -2.38
N ASP A 106 -26.38 13.05 -2.74
CA ASP A 106 -27.48 13.37 -1.83
C ASP A 106 -27.46 12.42 -0.61
N GLU A 107 -27.10 11.15 -0.83
CA GLU A 107 -26.99 10.18 0.26
C GLU A 107 -25.82 10.44 1.20
N ILE A 108 -24.68 10.89 0.65
CA ILE A 108 -23.52 11.33 1.43
C ILE A 108 -23.90 12.56 2.25
N ASP A 109 -24.56 13.56 1.66
CA ASP A 109 -25.01 14.76 2.36
C ASP A 109 -25.98 14.41 3.50
N GLU A 110 -26.96 13.53 3.25
CA GLU A 110 -27.84 13.00 4.30
C GLU A 110 -27.06 12.29 5.42
N PHE A 111 -25.97 11.58 5.09
CA PHE A 111 -25.11 10.94 6.08
C PHE A 111 -24.38 11.96 6.96
N TYR A 112 -23.86 13.05 6.38
CA TYR A 112 -23.24 14.13 7.15
C TYR A 112 -24.22 14.82 8.09
N GLU A 113 -25.47 15.03 7.66
CA GLU A 113 -26.52 15.54 8.54
C GLU A 113 -26.86 14.56 9.67
N MET A 114 -26.80 13.25 9.42
CA MET A 114 -26.94 12.23 10.46
C MET A 114 -25.78 12.29 11.47
N LEU A 115 -24.52 12.41 11.01
CA LEU A 115 -23.36 12.58 11.89
C LEU A 115 -23.54 13.78 12.83
N LYS A 116 -23.94 14.92 12.26
CA LYS A 116 -24.22 16.14 13.01
C LYS A 116 -25.37 15.96 14.01
N THR A 117 -26.44 15.28 13.62
CA THR A 117 -27.58 14.97 14.49
C THR A 117 -27.16 14.10 15.67
N VAL A 118 -26.38 13.03 15.42
CA VAL A 118 -25.87 12.14 16.47
C VAL A 118 -24.94 12.89 17.42
N CYS A 119 -24.02 13.69 16.90
CA CYS A 119 -23.12 14.52 17.70
C CYS A 119 -23.88 15.47 18.63
N THR A 120 -24.86 16.20 18.09
CA THR A 120 -25.65 17.20 18.83
C THR A 120 -26.73 16.61 19.74
N SER A 121 -27.04 15.31 19.61
CA SER A 121 -28.07 14.63 20.41
C SER A 121 -27.71 14.50 21.90
N GLY A 122 -26.43 14.61 22.25
CA GLY A 122 -25.92 14.35 23.60
C GLY A 122 -25.91 12.87 24.00
N VAL A 123 -26.21 11.95 23.06
CA VAL A 123 -26.20 10.50 23.30
C VAL A 123 -24.77 9.95 23.38
N VAL A 124 -23.86 10.45 22.55
CA VAL A 124 -22.45 10.05 22.59
C VAL A 124 -21.73 10.76 23.74
N LYS A 125 -21.14 9.98 24.64
CA LYS A 125 -20.27 10.45 25.71
C LYS A 125 -19.09 9.50 25.81
N VAL A 126 -17.89 10.05 25.85
CA VAL A 126 -16.64 9.28 25.96
C VAL A 126 -15.86 9.67 27.19
N SER A 127 -14.93 8.82 27.59
CA SER A 127 -14.02 9.01 28.71
C SER A 127 -12.65 8.46 28.35
N GLU A 128 -11.60 8.97 29.00
CA GLU A 128 -10.32 8.27 29.04
C GLU A 128 -10.50 6.86 29.63
N GLY A 129 -9.65 5.93 29.20
CA GLY A 129 -9.65 4.55 29.70
C GLY A 129 -9.00 3.58 28.72
N SER A 130 -9.05 2.29 29.06
CA SER A 130 -8.58 1.23 28.19
C SER A 130 -9.59 0.10 28.08
N TYR A 131 -9.76 -0.48 26.89
CA TYR A 131 -10.60 -1.65 26.68
C TYR A 131 -10.00 -2.59 25.61
N ALA A 132 -10.20 -3.89 25.78
CA ALA A 132 -9.79 -4.88 24.79
C ALA A 132 -10.88 -5.05 23.73
N SER A 133 -10.47 -5.15 22.47
CA SER A 133 -11.30 -5.56 21.35
C SER A 133 -10.62 -6.71 20.60
N LEU A 134 -11.42 -7.55 19.97
CA LEU A 134 -10.92 -8.48 18.96
C LEU A 134 -10.95 -7.73 17.62
N GLU A 135 -9.79 -7.58 17.01
CA GLU A 135 -9.73 -7.12 15.63
C GLU A 135 -9.90 -8.35 14.74
N HIS A 136 -10.89 -8.27 13.87
CA HIS A 136 -11.17 -9.32 12.90
C HIS A 136 -10.43 -8.99 11.62
N GLU A 137 -9.58 -9.89 11.15
CA GLU A 137 -9.12 -9.80 9.76
C GLU A 137 -10.33 -10.05 8.85
N ILE A 138 -10.65 -9.04 8.04
CA ILE A 138 -11.62 -9.18 6.96
C ILE A 138 -10.93 -9.97 5.85
N MET A 139 -11.15 -11.28 5.79
CA MET A 139 -10.82 -12.06 4.60
C MET A 139 -12.07 -12.12 3.73
N GLU A 140 -12.07 -11.42 2.61
CA GLU A 140 -13.16 -11.55 1.65
C GLU A 140 -13.17 -12.98 1.08
N SER A 141 -14.19 -13.76 1.44
CA SER A 141 -14.44 -15.09 0.87
C SER A 141 -14.72 -14.96 -0.62
N SER A 142 -13.89 -15.61 -1.45
CA SER A 142 -14.02 -15.62 -2.92
C SER A 142 -15.28 -16.34 -3.43
N TYR A 143 -16.08 -16.94 -2.55
CA TYR A 143 -17.20 -17.80 -2.93
C TYR A 143 -18.59 -17.27 -2.55
N THR A 144 -18.68 -16.21 -1.75
CA THR A 144 -20.00 -15.67 -1.36
C THR A 144 -19.96 -14.15 -1.35
N ASN A 145 -21.01 -13.49 -1.84
CA ASN A 145 -21.23 -12.04 -1.74
C ASN A 145 -21.44 -11.56 -0.27
N TRP A 146 -20.83 -12.23 0.70
CA TRP A 146 -20.90 -11.96 2.12
C TRP A 146 -19.48 -11.79 2.64
N ILE A 147 -19.29 -10.80 3.51
CA ILE A 147 -18.05 -10.59 4.26
C ILE A 147 -17.87 -11.82 5.15
N ASP A 148 -16.85 -12.62 4.89
CA ASP A 148 -16.46 -13.72 5.77
C ASP A 148 -15.44 -13.18 6.76
N ILE A 149 -15.66 -13.46 8.04
CA ILE A 149 -14.82 -12.96 9.12
C ILE A 149 -13.93 -14.13 9.52
N SER A 150 -12.67 -14.14 9.09
CA SER A 150 -11.75 -15.17 9.56
C SER A 150 -11.33 -14.86 11.00
N ASN A 151 -11.06 -15.91 11.77
CA ASN A 151 -10.63 -15.83 13.17
C ASN A 151 -9.12 -15.52 13.29
N GLY A 152 -8.65 -14.46 12.63
CA GLY A 152 -7.37 -13.84 13.00
C GLY A 152 -7.53 -13.22 14.39
N ARG A 153 -7.16 -13.94 15.46
CA ARG A 153 -7.38 -13.49 16.85
C ARG A 153 -6.28 -12.52 17.30
N ASN A 154 -6.16 -11.37 16.65
CA ASN A 154 -5.33 -10.29 17.17
C ASN A 154 -6.13 -9.52 18.23
N ILE A 155 -5.70 -9.64 19.48
CA ILE A 155 -6.28 -8.86 20.57
C ILE A 155 -5.66 -7.47 20.52
N THR A 156 -6.53 -6.47 20.35
CA THR A 156 -6.15 -5.06 20.35
C THR A 156 -6.60 -4.42 21.66
N VAL A 157 -5.67 -3.84 22.42
CA VAL A 157 -5.99 -3.03 23.61
C VAL A 157 -6.05 -1.58 23.16
N ASN A 158 -7.26 -1.02 23.19
CA ASN A 158 -7.50 0.38 22.85
C ASN A 158 -7.30 1.21 24.11
N ILE A 159 -6.44 2.22 24.02
CA ILE A 159 -6.09 3.15 25.10
C ILE A 159 -6.52 4.55 24.65
N VAL A 160 -7.47 5.14 25.36
CA VAL A 160 -8.07 6.43 25.04
C VAL A 160 -7.59 7.46 26.03
N ILE A 161 -6.99 8.55 25.52
CA ILE A 161 -6.34 9.58 26.33
C ILE A 161 -6.70 10.99 25.85
N ASP A 162 -6.87 11.92 26.78
CA ASP A 162 -7.19 13.32 26.46
C ASP A 162 -5.92 14.10 26.06
N LYS A 163 -5.43 13.81 24.84
CA LYS A 163 -4.22 14.40 24.24
C LYS A 163 -4.41 14.60 22.74
N ASP A 164 -4.04 15.79 22.26
CA ASP A 164 -4.12 16.12 20.83
C ASP A 164 -3.07 15.40 19.97
N ASP A 165 -1.95 14.97 20.58
CA ASP A 165 -0.90 14.19 19.90
C ASP A 165 -0.50 12.99 20.77
N VAL A 166 -0.95 11.81 20.35
CA VAL A 166 -0.72 10.56 21.09
C VAL A 166 0.68 9.99 20.91
N HIS A 167 1.42 10.41 19.87
CA HIS A 167 2.80 9.93 19.64
C HIS A 167 3.74 10.36 20.75
N SER A 168 3.49 11.53 21.33
CA SER A 168 4.27 12.06 22.46
C SER A 168 4.10 11.28 23.76
N VAL A 169 3.09 10.41 23.85
CA VAL A 169 2.61 9.81 25.11
C VAL A 169 3.27 8.46 25.41
N THR A 170 3.97 7.86 24.45
CA THR A 170 4.64 6.56 24.60
C THR A 170 5.68 6.50 25.72
N LYS A 171 6.19 7.66 26.15
CA LYS A 171 7.19 7.78 27.24
C LYS A 171 6.56 7.97 28.62
N ASP A 172 5.25 8.12 28.69
CA ASP A 172 4.54 8.44 29.92
C ASP A 172 4.16 7.15 30.67
N GLY A 173 5.01 6.67 31.58
CA GLY A 173 4.65 5.67 32.60
C GLY A 173 3.90 4.42 32.10
N ASP A 174 3.21 3.73 33.00
CA ASP A 174 2.36 2.59 32.65
C ASP A 174 1.03 3.08 32.07
N LEU A 175 0.81 2.84 30.76
CA LEU A 175 -0.42 3.19 30.06
C LEU A 175 -1.62 2.36 30.51
N LEU A 176 -1.45 1.18 31.09
CA LEU A 176 -2.58 0.36 31.55
C LEU A 176 -3.01 0.65 32.98
N ASN A 177 -2.28 1.53 33.69
CA ASN A 177 -2.65 1.92 35.03
C ASN A 177 -3.98 2.71 35.03
N GLN A 178 -5.03 2.09 35.56
CA GLN A 178 -6.37 2.68 35.62
C GLN A 178 -6.41 4.00 36.39
N ASP A 179 -5.54 4.18 37.40
CA ASP A 179 -5.48 5.39 38.22
C ASP A 179 -5.00 6.63 37.42
N ARG A 180 -4.43 6.42 36.23
CA ARG A 180 -4.03 7.50 35.32
C ARG A 180 -5.23 8.20 34.70
N TYR A 181 -6.30 7.47 34.43
CA TYR A 181 -7.37 7.94 33.56
C TYR A 181 -8.34 8.84 34.30
N LYS A 182 -8.64 9.99 33.70
CA LYS A 182 -9.64 10.91 34.23
C LYS A 182 -11.02 10.51 33.73
N VAL A 183 -11.69 9.63 34.49
CA VAL A 183 -13.02 9.15 34.10
C VAL A 183 -14.04 10.30 34.15
N LYS A 184 -14.50 10.74 32.97
CA LYS A 184 -15.44 11.86 32.80
C LYS A 184 -16.34 11.59 31.60
N ASN A 185 -17.56 12.11 31.65
CA ASN A 185 -18.44 12.14 30.49
C ASN A 185 -18.11 13.37 29.64
N VAL A 186 -17.41 13.17 28.53
CA VAL A 186 -17.04 14.22 27.58
C VAL A 186 -17.81 14.06 26.28
N SER A 187 -18.25 15.18 25.73
CA SER A 187 -18.83 15.32 24.38
C SER A 187 -18.19 16.54 23.72
N TYR A 188 -18.19 16.57 22.39
CA TYR A 188 -17.62 17.66 21.61
C TYR A 188 -18.68 18.23 20.67
N ASP A 189 -18.54 19.50 20.31
CA ASP A 189 -19.41 20.15 19.34
C ASP A 189 -19.08 19.68 17.91
N TRP A 190 -20.07 19.72 17.01
CA TRP A 190 -19.88 19.32 15.61
C TRP A 190 -18.73 20.07 14.94
N GLU A 191 -18.59 21.37 15.21
CA GLU A 191 -17.52 22.20 14.64
C GLU A 191 -16.13 21.76 15.07
N GLU A 192 -15.98 21.08 16.21
CA GLU A 192 -14.69 20.56 16.69
C GLU A 192 -14.27 19.27 15.99
N ILE A 193 -15.22 18.51 15.44
CA ILE A 193 -14.98 17.16 14.92
C ILE A 193 -15.35 16.98 13.45
N LYS A 194 -16.06 17.93 12.82
CA LYS A 194 -16.53 17.79 11.43
C LYS A 194 -15.42 17.45 10.43
N ASP A 195 -14.22 18.01 10.65
CA ASP A 195 -13.07 17.82 9.76
C ASP A 195 -12.38 16.46 9.98
N TYR A 196 -12.80 15.67 10.97
CA TYR A 196 -12.32 14.31 11.18
C TYR A 196 -12.88 13.36 10.12
N PHE A 197 -14.05 13.69 9.57
CA PHE A 197 -14.75 12.89 8.58
C PHE A 197 -14.38 13.31 7.17
N ILE A 198 -13.95 12.36 6.35
CA ILE A 198 -13.58 12.57 4.96
C ILE A 198 -14.49 11.75 4.05
N THR A 199 -14.83 12.31 2.89
CA THR A 199 -15.52 11.56 1.83
C THR A 199 -14.48 10.96 0.88
N LEU A 200 -14.53 9.64 0.73
CA LEU A 200 -13.71 8.87 -0.19
C LEU A 200 -14.34 8.90 -1.58
N SER A 201 -13.52 9.17 -2.58
CA SER A 201 -13.90 8.96 -3.97
C SER A 201 -13.95 7.46 -4.29
N LEU A 202 -14.58 7.09 -5.41
CA LEU A 202 -14.49 5.72 -5.96
C LEU A 202 -13.03 5.29 -6.10
N ARG A 203 -12.15 6.22 -6.47
CA ARG A 203 -10.72 5.97 -6.60
C ARG A 203 -10.05 5.65 -5.27
N ASP A 204 -10.36 6.40 -4.22
CA ASP A 204 -9.83 6.13 -2.89
C ASP A 204 -10.25 4.74 -2.40
N MET A 205 -11.53 4.38 -2.61
CA MET A 205 -12.04 3.04 -2.27
C MET A 205 -11.43 1.93 -3.16
N GLU A 206 -11.20 2.18 -4.45
CA GLU A 206 -10.46 1.24 -5.31
C GLU A 206 -9.07 0.96 -4.73
N LEU A 207 -8.35 2.02 -4.34
CA LEU A 207 -6.99 1.95 -3.82
C LEU A 207 -6.90 1.22 -2.48
N LEU A 208 -7.88 1.44 -1.60
CA LEU A 208 -8.03 0.69 -0.35
C LEU A 208 -8.30 -0.81 -0.57
N HIS A 209 -8.71 -1.20 -1.78
CA HIS A 209 -8.97 -2.58 -2.20
C HIS A 209 -8.09 -2.96 -3.40
N GLY A 210 -6.82 -2.56 -3.37
CA GLY A 210 -5.86 -2.70 -4.47
C GLY A 210 -5.79 -4.08 -5.12
N SER A 211 -5.87 -5.15 -4.34
CA SER A 211 -5.88 -6.53 -4.84
C SER A 211 -7.02 -6.83 -5.83
N ARG A 212 -8.16 -6.14 -5.71
CA ARG A 212 -9.32 -6.28 -6.61
C ARG A 212 -9.22 -5.43 -7.87
N ILE A 213 -8.31 -4.44 -7.90
CA ILE A 213 -8.04 -3.68 -9.12
C ILE A 213 -7.44 -4.59 -10.19
N ASN A 214 -6.64 -5.58 -9.79
CA ASN A 214 -6.06 -6.52 -10.71
C ASN A 214 -7.09 -7.53 -11.25
N ARG A 215 -6.97 -7.86 -12.54
CA ARG A 215 -7.73 -8.92 -13.21
C ARG A 215 -6.81 -10.07 -13.59
N HIS A 216 -6.39 -10.83 -12.59
CA HIS A 216 -5.74 -12.13 -12.75
C HIS A 216 -6.80 -13.22 -12.91
N GLU A 217 -6.70 -14.03 -13.96
CA GLU A 217 -7.54 -15.22 -14.15
C GLU A 217 -6.64 -16.48 -14.17
N PRO A 218 -7.13 -17.66 -13.77
CA PRO A 218 -6.34 -18.90 -13.77
C PRO A 218 -5.69 -19.26 -15.12
N LYS A 219 -6.22 -18.72 -16.23
CA LYS A 219 -5.67 -18.91 -17.58
C LYS A 219 -4.36 -18.13 -17.81
N ASP A 220 -4.06 -17.14 -16.98
CA ASP A 220 -2.88 -16.27 -17.10
C ASP A 220 -1.65 -16.91 -16.45
N GLU A 221 -1.85 -17.81 -15.48
CA GLU A 221 -0.78 -18.49 -14.73
C GLU A 221 0.28 -19.19 -15.61
N PRO A 222 -0.07 -19.91 -16.69
CA PRO A 222 0.93 -20.50 -17.58
C PRO A 222 1.88 -19.47 -18.21
N LEU A 223 1.42 -18.22 -18.42
CA LEU A 223 2.27 -17.16 -18.96
C LEU A 223 3.32 -16.72 -17.94
N PHE A 224 2.96 -16.57 -16.66
CA PHE A 224 3.90 -16.22 -15.59
C PHE A 224 4.99 -17.29 -15.44
N GLN A 225 4.60 -18.56 -15.41
CA GLN A 225 5.54 -19.69 -15.32
C GLN A 225 6.48 -19.79 -16.53
N ALA A 226 5.99 -19.45 -17.72
CA ALA A 226 6.81 -19.40 -18.93
C ALA A 226 7.82 -18.25 -18.90
N CYS A 227 7.40 -17.09 -18.39
CA CYS A 227 8.25 -15.91 -18.22
C CYS A 227 9.37 -16.17 -17.20
N GLU A 228 9.06 -16.76 -16.05
CA GLU A 228 10.03 -17.14 -15.01
C GLU A 228 11.08 -18.14 -15.52
N LYS A 229 10.66 -19.10 -16.37
CA LYS A 229 11.56 -20.08 -16.99
C LYS A 229 12.30 -19.55 -18.22
N LEU A 230 11.98 -18.32 -18.66
CA LEU A 230 12.51 -17.71 -19.88
C LEU A 230 12.27 -18.58 -21.14
N ASP A 231 11.13 -19.27 -21.20
CA ASP A 231 10.75 -20.14 -22.33
C ASP A 231 9.85 -19.37 -23.32
N ILE A 232 10.48 -18.83 -24.36
CA ILE A 232 9.80 -18.03 -25.39
C ILE A 232 8.69 -18.80 -26.12
N GLU A 233 8.81 -20.11 -26.31
CA GLU A 233 7.79 -20.88 -27.01
C GLU A 233 6.56 -21.10 -26.12
N ALA A 234 6.78 -21.35 -24.82
CA ALA A 234 5.70 -21.38 -23.83
C ALA A 234 5.03 -20.00 -23.65
N VAL A 235 5.79 -18.90 -23.69
CA VAL A 235 5.25 -17.53 -23.68
C VAL A 235 4.34 -17.30 -24.90
N LYS A 236 4.83 -17.61 -26.11
CA LYS A 236 4.06 -17.48 -27.35
C LYS A 236 2.76 -18.28 -27.30
N LYS A 237 2.83 -19.52 -26.82
CA LYS A 237 1.68 -20.40 -26.70
C LYS A 237 0.65 -19.87 -25.70
N SER A 238 1.08 -19.47 -24.51
CA SER A 238 0.16 -18.96 -23.47
C SER A 238 -0.61 -17.73 -23.94
N ILE A 239 0.06 -16.82 -24.68
CA ILE A 239 -0.59 -15.65 -25.28
C ILE A 239 -1.56 -16.05 -26.41
N GLN A 240 -1.23 -17.07 -27.21
CA GLN A 240 -2.16 -17.61 -28.23
C GLN A 240 -3.41 -18.24 -27.59
N ASP A 241 -3.25 -18.87 -26.43
CA ASP A 241 -4.33 -19.46 -25.63
C ASP A 241 -5.16 -18.40 -24.88
N GLY A 242 -4.81 -17.11 -25.01
CA GLY A 242 -5.59 -15.98 -24.51
C GLY A 242 -5.17 -15.43 -23.15
N ALA A 243 -3.95 -15.75 -22.68
CA ALA A 243 -3.38 -15.17 -21.48
C ALA A 243 -3.23 -13.64 -21.60
N ASN A 244 -3.52 -12.92 -20.52
CA ASN A 244 -3.44 -11.48 -20.43
C ASN A 244 -2.02 -11.01 -20.09
N VAL A 245 -1.35 -10.36 -21.04
CA VAL A 245 0.01 -9.81 -20.86
C VAL A 245 0.08 -8.60 -19.90
N LEU A 246 -1.07 -8.10 -19.46
CA LEU A 246 -1.21 -7.01 -18.50
C LEU A 246 -1.82 -7.48 -17.16
N ALA A 247 -1.96 -8.80 -16.94
CA ALA A 247 -2.27 -9.30 -15.61
C ALA A 247 -1.05 -9.14 -14.70
N VAL A 248 -1.30 -8.99 -13.40
CA VAL A 248 -0.30 -9.26 -12.36
C VAL A 248 -0.71 -10.51 -11.57
N ASN A 249 0.20 -11.26 -10.96
CA ASN A 249 -0.16 -12.46 -10.21
C ASN A 249 -0.63 -12.14 -8.78
N GLU A 250 -0.83 -13.15 -7.94
CA GLU A 250 -1.29 -12.98 -6.55
C GLU A 250 -0.30 -12.20 -5.66
N ASN A 251 0.98 -12.19 -6.03
CA ASN A 251 2.03 -11.40 -5.39
C ASN A 251 2.17 -10.00 -6.01
N GLY A 252 1.29 -9.63 -6.96
CA GLY A 252 1.40 -8.39 -7.71
C GLY A 252 2.52 -8.37 -8.75
N GLU A 253 3.18 -9.48 -9.07
CA GLU A 253 4.27 -9.49 -10.05
C GLU A 253 3.69 -9.41 -11.47
N SER A 254 4.29 -8.65 -12.38
CA SER A 254 3.93 -8.65 -13.80
C SER A 254 4.68 -9.73 -14.59
N VAL A 255 4.22 -10.02 -15.81
CA VAL A 255 4.92 -10.97 -16.70
C VAL A 255 6.33 -10.51 -17.06
N ILE A 256 6.56 -9.18 -17.15
CA ILE A 256 7.90 -8.63 -17.37
C ILE A 256 8.75 -8.75 -16.10
N TYR A 257 8.17 -8.54 -14.91
CA TYR A 257 8.85 -8.78 -13.64
C TYR A 257 9.38 -10.23 -13.57
N LYS A 258 8.54 -11.23 -13.84
CA LYS A 258 8.96 -12.65 -13.81
C LYS A 258 10.08 -12.96 -14.81
N CYS A 259 10.14 -12.26 -15.95
CA CYS A 259 11.28 -12.42 -16.86
C CYS A 259 12.59 -11.89 -16.26
N VAL A 260 12.55 -10.79 -15.51
CA VAL A 260 13.74 -10.23 -14.86
C VAL A 260 14.17 -11.15 -13.71
N GLU A 261 13.25 -11.52 -12.84
CA GLU A 261 13.49 -12.47 -11.74
C GLU A 261 14.01 -13.83 -12.24
N GLY A 262 13.52 -14.34 -13.37
CA GLY A 262 14.01 -15.59 -13.97
C GLY A 262 15.50 -15.58 -14.38
N VAL A 263 16.12 -14.40 -14.44
CA VAL A 263 17.56 -14.24 -14.65
C VAL A 263 18.35 -14.53 -13.37
N GLU A 264 17.76 -14.29 -12.21
CA GLU A 264 18.41 -14.51 -10.91
C GLU A 264 18.88 -15.96 -10.76
N GLU A 265 20.05 -16.11 -10.13
CA GLU A 265 20.58 -17.40 -9.71
C GLU A 265 20.75 -17.37 -8.21
N LEU A 266 19.68 -17.74 -7.50
CA LEU A 266 19.80 -18.19 -6.13
C LEU A 266 20.45 -19.59 -6.15
N GLU A 267 21.76 -19.67 -6.36
CA GLU A 267 22.46 -20.85 -5.87
C GLU A 267 22.25 -20.90 -4.35
N GLN A 268 21.96 -22.08 -3.83
CA GLN A 268 21.97 -22.39 -2.40
C GLN A 268 23.40 -22.33 -1.84
N ALA A 269 24.15 -21.26 -2.15
CA ALA A 269 25.40 -20.93 -1.51
C ALA A 269 25.05 -20.37 -0.12
N GLU A 270 25.49 -21.11 0.89
CA GLU A 270 25.46 -20.84 2.32
C GLU A 270 24.85 -19.49 2.74
N LYS A 271 23.78 -19.60 3.51
CA LYS A 271 22.91 -18.59 4.16
C LYS A 271 23.59 -17.36 4.79
N ASP A 272 24.92 -17.29 4.78
CA ASP A 272 25.74 -16.30 5.46
C ASP A 272 26.61 -15.45 4.51
N MET A 273 26.57 -15.66 3.19
CA MET A 273 27.28 -14.79 2.24
C MET A 273 26.46 -14.59 0.97
N TRP A 274 25.94 -13.38 0.77
CA TRP A 274 25.26 -12.93 -0.45
C TRP A 274 26.28 -12.83 -1.60
N VAL A 275 26.78 -13.97 -2.06
CA VAL A 275 27.74 -14.02 -3.18
C VAL A 275 26.93 -13.87 -4.44
N SER A 276 26.92 -12.64 -4.97
CA SER A 276 26.27 -12.38 -6.24
C SER A 276 26.99 -13.11 -7.37
N VAL A 277 26.28 -14.01 -8.04
CA VAL A 277 26.75 -14.67 -9.26
C VAL A 277 26.38 -13.80 -10.46
N VAL A 278 27.33 -13.54 -11.35
CA VAL A 278 27.07 -12.87 -12.62
C VAL A 278 26.09 -13.73 -13.42
N ALA A 279 24.92 -13.17 -13.75
CA ALA A 279 23.89 -13.92 -14.45
C ALA A 279 24.40 -14.50 -15.80
N PRO A 280 24.06 -15.76 -16.14
CA PRO A 280 24.48 -16.34 -17.40
C PRO A 280 23.98 -15.52 -18.59
N LYS A 281 24.89 -15.18 -19.51
CA LYS A 281 24.57 -14.44 -20.75
C LYS A 281 23.43 -15.08 -21.55
N GLN A 282 23.29 -16.41 -21.50
CA GLN A 282 22.18 -17.13 -22.13
C GLN A 282 20.82 -16.77 -21.51
N LYS A 283 20.72 -16.67 -20.18
CA LYS A 283 19.50 -16.25 -19.49
C LYS A 283 19.16 -14.80 -19.81
N ILE A 284 20.14 -13.89 -19.76
CA ILE A 284 19.93 -12.49 -20.17
C ILE A 284 19.43 -12.40 -21.62
N SER A 285 19.99 -13.21 -22.53
CA SER A 285 19.51 -13.26 -23.91
C SER A 285 18.07 -13.77 -24.03
N ALA A 286 17.70 -14.81 -23.27
CA ALA A 286 16.36 -15.37 -23.27
C ALA A 286 15.33 -14.41 -22.64
N MET A 287 15.70 -13.72 -21.55
CA MET A 287 14.92 -12.64 -20.95
C MET A 287 14.63 -11.55 -21.97
N ARG A 288 15.65 -11.06 -22.68
CA ARG A 288 15.49 -10.02 -23.71
C ARG A 288 14.51 -10.45 -24.80
N GLU A 289 14.60 -11.69 -25.27
CA GLU A 289 13.69 -12.24 -26.27
C GLU A 289 12.24 -12.31 -25.77
N CYS A 290 12.03 -12.77 -24.53
CA CYS A 290 10.71 -12.82 -23.91
C CYS A 290 10.11 -11.42 -23.74
N ILE A 291 10.87 -10.47 -23.17
CA ILE A 291 10.40 -9.10 -22.92
C ILE A 291 10.10 -8.38 -24.24
N ASP A 292 10.96 -8.47 -25.25
CA ASP A 292 10.72 -7.84 -26.56
C ASP A 292 9.43 -8.39 -27.21
N TYR A 293 9.17 -9.69 -27.07
CA TYR A 293 7.93 -10.29 -27.56
C TYR A 293 6.70 -9.84 -26.75
N LEU A 294 6.80 -9.79 -25.41
CA LEU A 294 5.74 -9.33 -24.52
C LEU A 294 5.36 -7.87 -24.81
N ILE A 295 6.33 -6.97 -24.94
CA ILE A 295 6.11 -5.56 -25.30
C ILE A 295 5.43 -5.46 -26.66
N LYS A 296 5.84 -6.26 -27.65
CA LYS A 296 5.18 -6.33 -28.96
C LYS A 296 3.72 -6.78 -28.87
N LYS A 297 3.36 -7.53 -27.83
CA LYS A 297 1.98 -7.96 -27.52
C LYS A 297 1.23 -6.98 -26.61
N GLY A 298 1.85 -5.87 -26.23
CA GLY A 298 1.22 -4.82 -25.44
C GLY A 298 1.44 -4.94 -23.93
N ALA A 299 2.41 -5.77 -23.48
CA ALA A 299 2.85 -5.74 -22.09
C ALA A 299 3.45 -4.38 -21.76
N ASP A 300 3.18 -3.88 -20.55
CA ASP A 300 3.72 -2.62 -20.05
C ASP A 300 4.95 -2.90 -19.17
N ILE A 301 6.10 -2.35 -19.59
CA ILE A 301 7.40 -2.52 -18.92
C ILE A 301 7.43 -1.93 -17.50
N ASN A 302 6.51 -1.03 -17.18
CA ASN A 302 6.41 -0.37 -15.87
C ASN A 302 5.31 -0.98 -15.00
N LEU A 303 4.70 -2.09 -15.41
CA LEU A 303 3.59 -2.70 -14.68
C LEU A 303 4.09 -3.51 -13.47
N TYR A 304 3.48 -3.25 -12.30
CA TYR A 304 3.63 -4.02 -11.05
C TYR A 304 2.38 -3.82 -10.18
N GLY A 305 2.02 -4.81 -9.38
CA GLY A 305 0.75 -4.92 -8.68
C GLY A 305 0.83 -4.56 -7.20
N PHE A 306 -0.34 -4.53 -6.58
CA PHE A 306 -0.46 -4.48 -5.12
C PHE A 306 0.14 -5.74 -4.49
N GLY A 307 0.96 -5.59 -3.45
CA GLY A 307 1.66 -6.69 -2.78
C GLY A 307 3.01 -7.06 -3.41
N CYS A 308 3.37 -6.49 -4.57
CA CYS A 308 4.68 -6.67 -5.16
C CYS A 308 5.69 -5.75 -4.49
N CYS A 309 6.88 -6.27 -4.19
CA CYS A 309 7.93 -5.50 -3.56
C CYS A 309 8.46 -4.37 -4.47
N CYS A 310 8.47 -4.56 -5.80
CA CYS A 310 9.02 -3.54 -6.70
C CYS A 310 8.63 -3.63 -8.20
N SER A 311 9.02 -2.65 -9.04
CA SER A 311 8.85 -2.70 -10.51
C SER A 311 9.87 -3.64 -11.18
N PRO A 312 9.67 -4.07 -12.45
CA PRO A 312 10.71 -4.80 -13.17
C PRO A 312 12.06 -4.09 -13.24
N LEU A 313 12.09 -2.75 -13.25
CA LEU A 313 13.34 -1.98 -13.24
C LEU A 313 14.02 -2.03 -11.86
N CYS A 314 13.26 -2.00 -10.77
CA CYS A 314 13.79 -2.17 -9.42
C CYS A 314 14.33 -3.58 -9.21
N GLU A 315 13.67 -4.60 -9.74
CA GLU A 315 14.14 -5.99 -9.66
C GLU A 315 15.52 -6.17 -10.31
N SER A 316 15.81 -5.42 -11.38
CA SER A 316 17.13 -5.47 -12.02
C SER A 316 18.28 -4.99 -11.14
N GLU A 317 18.00 -4.36 -10.00
CA GLU A 317 19.01 -3.98 -9.01
C GLU A 317 19.72 -5.21 -8.42
N TYR A 318 18.96 -6.25 -8.10
CA TYR A 318 19.44 -7.49 -7.48
C TYR A 318 20.31 -8.37 -8.40
N ILE A 319 20.32 -8.09 -9.71
CA ILE A 319 21.07 -8.85 -10.70
C ILE A 319 22.39 -8.14 -11.01
N CYS A 320 23.55 -8.67 -10.59
CA CYS A 320 24.89 -8.10 -10.85
C CYS A 320 25.35 -8.11 -12.34
N ASP A 321 24.52 -7.60 -13.24
CA ASP A 321 24.82 -7.27 -14.62
C ASP A 321 23.94 -6.07 -15.03
N ALA A 322 24.54 -4.88 -15.03
CA ALA A 322 23.86 -3.62 -15.35
C ALA A 322 23.26 -3.60 -16.77
N SER A 323 23.61 -4.54 -17.65
CA SER A 323 23.01 -4.66 -18.98
C SER A 323 21.55 -5.14 -18.97
N VAL A 324 21.07 -5.68 -17.84
CA VAL A 324 19.63 -5.92 -17.61
C VAL A 324 18.91 -4.59 -17.40
N MET A 325 19.41 -3.75 -16.48
CA MET A 325 18.87 -2.42 -16.21
C MET A 325 18.91 -1.53 -17.47
N GLU A 326 20.06 -1.49 -18.16
CA GLU A 326 20.22 -0.75 -19.42
C GLU A 326 19.20 -1.22 -20.48
N PHE A 327 18.98 -2.53 -20.59
CA PHE A 327 18.00 -3.07 -21.52
C PHE A 327 16.58 -2.58 -21.19
N LEU A 328 16.16 -2.64 -19.92
CA LEU A 328 14.83 -2.17 -19.51
C LEU A 328 14.65 -0.68 -19.77
N LEU A 329 15.63 0.15 -19.40
CA LEU A 329 15.64 1.59 -19.68
C LEU A 329 15.52 1.88 -21.18
N SER A 330 16.27 1.16 -22.02
CA SER A 330 16.22 1.30 -23.48
C SER A 330 14.86 0.92 -24.10
N ARG A 331 14.01 0.21 -23.34
CA ARG A 331 12.64 -0.17 -23.72
C ARG A 331 11.57 0.71 -23.09
N GLY A 332 11.96 1.80 -22.44
CA GLY A 332 11.04 2.78 -21.86
C GLY A 332 10.62 2.48 -20.42
N ALA A 333 11.40 1.67 -19.69
CA ALA A 333 11.26 1.63 -18.24
C ALA A 333 11.50 3.04 -17.68
N ASN A 334 10.58 3.52 -16.87
CA ASN A 334 10.63 4.83 -16.26
C ASN A 334 11.47 4.75 -14.98
N PRO A 335 12.64 5.41 -14.92
CA PRO A 335 13.50 5.35 -13.75
C PRO A 335 12.91 6.07 -12.52
N ASN A 336 11.84 6.84 -12.69
CA ASN A 336 11.12 7.51 -11.61
C ASN A 336 9.80 6.79 -11.24
N CYS A 337 9.66 5.51 -11.60
CA CYS A 337 8.59 4.68 -11.05
C CYS A 337 8.85 4.44 -9.55
N ASN A 338 7.81 4.65 -8.75
CA ASN A 338 7.89 4.47 -7.31
C ASN A 338 7.09 3.24 -6.87
N THR A 339 7.79 2.20 -6.41
CA THR A 339 7.21 0.85 -6.27
C THR A 339 7.10 0.34 -4.84
N ASP A 340 7.58 1.10 -3.86
CA ASP A 340 7.61 0.65 -2.46
C ASP A 340 6.34 1.11 -1.72
N TYR A 341 5.19 0.53 -2.08
CA TYR A 341 3.92 0.88 -1.45
C TYR A 341 3.95 0.60 0.07
N GLU A 342 4.52 -0.52 0.53
CA GLU A 342 4.55 -0.83 1.96
C GLU A 342 5.61 -0.02 2.72
N GLY A 343 6.84 0.10 2.22
CA GLY A 343 7.91 0.83 2.90
C GLY A 343 7.72 2.35 2.90
N LEU A 344 7.14 2.95 1.85
CA LEU A 344 6.81 4.38 1.83
C LEU A 344 5.61 4.76 2.69
N CYS A 345 4.68 3.84 2.86
CA CYS A 345 3.49 4.07 3.68
C CYS A 345 3.75 3.80 5.16
N ILE A 346 4.63 2.83 5.49
CA ILE A 346 4.99 2.48 6.86
C ILE A 346 6.09 3.41 7.40
N SER A 347 7.12 3.73 6.59
CA SER A 347 8.08 4.76 6.95
C SER A 347 7.63 6.11 6.41
N ARG A 348 7.00 6.91 7.28
CA ARG A 348 6.69 8.33 7.01
C ARG A 348 7.91 9.18 6.62
N ASP A 349 9.09 8.59 6.68
CA ASP A 349 10.37 9.18 6.34
C ASP A 349 10.79 8.93 4.88
N GLY A 350 9.96 8.27 4.04
CA GLY A 350 10.30 7.99 2.64
C GLY A 350 9.55 8.81 1.58
N TRP A 351 8.55 9.62 1.97
CA TRP A 351 7.61 10.28 1.05
C TRP A 351 8.26 11.20 0.00
N TYR A 352 9.49 11.65 0.26
CA TYR A 352 10.26 12.53 -0.64
C TYR A 352 10.97 11.78 -1.76
N ILE A 353 11.02 10.44 -1.72
CA ILE A 353 11.70 9.62 -2.73
C ILE A 353 10.88 9.60 -4.02
N LYS A 354 11.50 10.02 -5.12
CA LYS A 354 10.92 10.04 -6.46
C LYS A 354 11.31 8.82 -7.30
N SER A 355 12.52 8.30 -7.12
CA SER A 355 13.02 7.11 -7.81
C SER A 355 13.37 6.03 -6.78
N THR A 356 12.53 5.01 -6.68
CA THR A 356 12.77 3.88 -5.76
C THR A 356 14.04 3.14 -6.16
N VAL A 357 14.20 2.82 -7.44
CA VAL A 357 15.40 2.10 -7.93
C VAL A 357 16.68 2.89 -7.68
N LEU A 358 16.69 4.22 -7.81
CA LEU A 358 17.87 5.03 -7.50
C LEU A 358 18.19 4.99 -6.01
N SER A 359 17.17 5.07 -5.15
CA SER A 359 17.35 4.91 -3.70
C SER A 359 17.92 3.52 -3.36
N MET A 360 17.39 2.45 -3.96
CA MET A 360 17.86 1.09 -3.75
C MET A 360 19.35 0.94 -4.13
N VAL A 361 19.74 1.43 -5.31
CA VAL A 361 21.14 1.38 -5.77
C VAL A 361 22.08 2.13 -4.81
N SER A 362 21.66 3.28 -4.28
CA SER A 362 22.44 4.04 -3.30
C SER A 362 22.62 3.29 -1.98
N ASP A 363 21.60 2.54 -1.53
CA ASP A 363 21.66 1.77 -0.28
C ASP A 363 22.43 0.43 -0.45
N ALA A 364 22.40 -0.15 -1.65
CA ALA A 364 23.01 -1.45 -1.96
C ALA A 364 24.54 -1.43 -2.14
N VAL A 365 25.18 -0.25 -2.04
CA VAL A 365 26.65 -0.09 -2.11
C VAL A 365 27.39 -1.04 -1.16
N SER A 366 26.78 -1.33 0.00
CA SER A 366 27.35 -2.23 1.01
C SER A 366 27.26 -3.73 0.65
N VAL A 367 26.41 -4.10 -0.31
CA VAL A 367 26.09 -5.50 -0.66
C VAL A 367 26.88 -5.96 -1.88
N TYR A 368 26.85 -5.20 -2.97
CA TYR A 368 27.44 -5.61 -4.27
C TYR A 368 28.78 -4.92 -4.60
N GLY A 369 29.13 -3.86 -3.85
CA GLY A 369 30.36 -3.09 -4.01
C GLY A 369 30.19 -1.81 -4.84
N GLU A 370 30.99 -0.79 -4.50
CA GLU A 370 30.89 0.57 -5.03
C GLU A 370 30.91 0.66 -6.57
N GLU A 371 31.79 -0.11 -7.24
CA GLU A 371 31.95 -0.02 -8.70
C GLU A 371 30.68 -0.42 -9.45
N TYR A 372 29.97 -1.45 -8.98
CA TYR A 372 28.75 -1.94 -9.61
C TYR A 372 27.59 -0.95 -9.42
N SER A 373 27.33 -0.55 -8.17
CA SER A 373 26.28 0.42 -7.84
C SER A 373 26.50 1.75 -8.57
N PHE A 374 27.75 2.20 -8.71
CA PHE A 374 28.08 3.41 -9.47
C PHE A 374 27.70 3.32 -10.95
N VAL A 375 27.86 2.16 -11.59
CA VAL A 375 27.46 1.95 -12.99
C VAL A 375 25.94 2.06 -13.13
N GLN A 376 25.18 1.41 -12.26
CA GLN A 376 23.71 1.48 -12.26
C GLN A 376 23.21 2.90 -11.96
N GLU A 377 23.78 3.57 -10.97
CA GLU A 377 23.43 4.94 -10.60
C GLU A 377 23.62 5.88 -11.80
N LYS A 378 24.79 5.81 -12.46
CA LYS A 378 25.08 6.61 -13.66
C LYS A 378 24.11 6.30 -14.80
N LEU A 379 23.74 5.04 -15.00
CA LEU A 379 22.73 4.66 -16.00
C LEU A 379 21.38 5.30 -15.69
N LEU A 380 20.89 5.19 -14.46
CA LEU A 380 19.63 5.78 -14.01
C LEU A 380 19.62 7.30 -14.20
N LEU A 381 20.65 7.99 -13.71
CA LEU A 381 20.77 9.45 -13.85
C LEU A 381 20.81 9.88 -15.32
N SER A 382 21.51 9.14 -16.18
CA SER A 382 21.54 9.43 -17.62
C SER A 382 20.19 9.26 -18.33
N HIS A 383 19.27 8.49 -17.73
CA HIS A 383 17.89 8.32 -18.19
C HIS A 383 16.89 9.22 -17.45
N GLY A 384 17.38 10.20 -16.68
CA GLY A 384 16.54 11.21 -16.02
C GLY A 384 15.95 10.76 -14.69
N ALA A 385 16.57 9.77 -14.01
CA ALA A 385 16.24 9.47 -12.62
C ALA A 385 16.48 10.70 -11.73
N GLN A 386 15.56 10.93 -10.81
CA GLN A 386 15.67 11.96 -9.79
C GLN A 386 15.38 11.32 -8.44
N LEU A 387 16.30 11.48 -7.50
CA LEU A 387 16.14 10.87 -6.18
C LEU A 387 14.98 11.50 -5.41
N TYR A 388 14.82 12.82 -5.52
CA TYR A 388 13.85 13.58 -4.72
C TYR A 388 12.71 14.17 -5.54
N ILE A 389 11.54 14.26 -4.92
CA ILE A 389 10.38 15.00 -5.45
C ILE A 389 10.71 16.49 -5.43
N ASP A 390 10.43 17.19 -6.53
CA ASP A 390 10.67 18.62 -6.72
C ASP A 390 12.09 19.07 -6.33
N ASP A 391 13.08 18.18 -6.50
CA ASP A 391 14.48 18.37 -6.12
C ASP A 391 14.68 18.70 -4.62
N PHE A 392 13.70 18.43 -3.75
CA PHE A 392 13.77 18.75 -2.32
C PHE A 392 14.56 17.69 -1.54
N ASN A 393 15.74 18.06 -1.04
CA ASN A 393 16.52 17.22 -0.16
C ASN A 393 16.07 17.42 1.31
N PRO A 394 15.48 16.39 1.95
CA PRO A 394 14.97 16.48 3.32
C PRO A 394 16.09 16.56 4.37
N HIS A 395 17.29 16.07 4.06
CA HIS A 395 18.44 16.09 4.97
C HIS A 395 19.03 17.49 5.10
N THR A 396 18.96 18.28 4.03
CA THR A 396 19.48 19.66 4.00
C THR A 396 18.38 20.71 4.10
N GLY A 397 17.12 20.32 3.87
CA GLY A 397 15.95 21.19 3.83
C GLY A 397 15.95 22.14 2.64
N LYS A 398 16.66 21.81 1.56
CA LYS A 398 16.85 22.68 0.38
C LYS A 398 16.44 22.00 -0.91
N VAL A 399 16.08 22.81 -1.89
CA VAL A 399 15.96 22.37 -3.28
C VAL A 399 17.37 22.28 -3.86
N GLU A 400 17.79 21.08 -4.22
CA GLU A 400 19.11 20.77 -4.76
C GLU A 400 18.93 20.24 -6.17
N THR A 401 19.15 21.09 -7.17
CA THR A 401 19.20 20.63 -8.56
C THR A 401 20.43 19.76 -8.72
N VAL A 402 20.26 18.43 -8.80
CA VAL A 402 21.34 17.51 -9.15
C VAL A 402 21.69 17.80 -10.62
N GLY A 403 22.65 18.70 -10.83
CA GLY A 403 23.19 19.01 -12.14
C GLY A 403 24.02 17.82 -12.62
N VAL A 404 23.83 17.44 -13.88
CA VAL A 404 24.54 16.35 -14.60
C VAL A 404 26.04 16.67 -14.81
N GLY A 405 26.71 17.28 -13.84
CA GLY A 405 28.05 17.86 -14.03
C GLY A 405 28.94 17.96 -12.81
N GLU A 406 28.54 17.46 -11.64
CA GLU A 406 29.44 17.34 -10.48
C GLU A 406 29.42 15.89 -9.96
N ILE A 407 30.14 15.02 -10.67
CA ILE A 407 30.66 13.73 -10.19
C ILE A 407 32.16 13.71 -10.48
#